data_AF-A0A7W0K5B6-F1
#
_entry.id   AF-A0A7W0K5B6-F1
#
_cell.length_a   1.000
_cell.length_b   1.000
_cell.length_c   1.000
_cell.angle_alpha   90.00
_cell.angle_beta   90.00
_cell.angle_gamma   90.00
#
_symmetry.space_group_name_H-M   'P 1'
#
loop_
_entity.id
_entity.type
_entity.pdbx_description
1 polymer ?
#
loop_
_entity_poly.entity_id
_entity_poly.type
_entity_poly.pdbx_seq_one_letter_code
_entity_poly.pdbx_strand_id
1 'polypeptide(L)'
;MVAENVAFGVLAVTMVAAAFRLVTTKNVVRAALFLAIVLGGVAGIFILLAAEFVAWVQVLVYIGAIVVLLLFGVMLTRAPIGSEGDLDNDNKWTAALVALFLLGAMAAVLADAFGDDKIRFQGVQRSAEVSDSIFGTYVVPFEVASVLLLAALVGAVALARRD
;
A
#
# COMPACT_ATOMS: atom_id res chain seq x y z
N MET A 1 -12.48 -17.53 -13.22
CA MET A 1 -11.31 -18.37 -12.88
C MET A 1 -10.11 -18.13 -13.79
N VAL A 2 -10.07 -18.58 -15.06
CA VAL A 2 -8.83 -18.45 -15.87
C VAL A 2 -8.45 -16.99 -16.13
N ALA A 3 -9.39 -16.16 -16.57
CA ALA A 3 -9.12 -14.74 -16.84
C ALA A 3 -8.73 -13.95 -15.58
N GLU A 4 -9.42 -14.19 -14.45
CA GLU A 4 -9.09 -13.57 -13.15
C GLU A 4 -7.70 -13.98 -12.66
N ASN A 5 -7.31 -15.25 -12.81
CA ASN A 5 -5.99 -15.72 -12.43
C ASN A 5 -4.89 -15.11 -13.30
N VAL A 6 -5.15 -14.94 -14.60
CA VAL A 6 -4.23 -14.24 -15.51
C VAL A 6 -4.11 -12.78 -15.13
N ALA A 7 -5.23 -12.09 -14.88
CA ALA A 7 -5.23 -10.70 -14.43
C ALA A 7 -4.48 -10.53 -13.09
N PHE A 8 -4.74 -11.42 -12.13
CA PHE A 8 -4.01 -11.48 -10.87
C PHE A 8 -2.51 -11.67 -11.09
N GLY A 9 -2.10 -12.63 -11.93
CA GLY A 9 -0.70 -12.88 -12.23
C GLY A 9 0.00 -11.67 -12.85
N VAL A 10 -0.65 -11.01 -13.80
CA VAL A 10 -0.13 -9.78 -14.43
C VAL A 10 0.02 -8.66 -13.40
N LEU A 11 -0.99 -8.43 -12.55
CA LEU A 11 -0.93 -7.42 -11.49
C LEU A 11 0.17 -7.75 -10.47
N ALA A 12 0.24 -8.99 -9.99
CA ALA A 12 1.23 -9.43 -9.02
C ALA A 12 2.67 -9.26 -9.54
N VAL A 13 2.95 -9.71 -10.76
CA VAL A 13 4.28 -9.53 -11.38
C VAL A 13 4.61 -8.05 -11.55
N THR A 14 3.64 -7.24 -12.00
CA THR A 14 3.83 -5.79 -12.16
C THR A 14 4.12 -5.11 -10.83
N MET A 15 3.40 -5.48 -9.76
CA MET A 15 3.60 -4.97 -8.41
C MET A 15 4.97 -5.35 -7.86
N VAL A 16 5.39 -6.60 -8.00
CA VAL A 16 6.71 -7.06 -7.54
C VAL A 16 7.83 -6.33 -8.30
N ALA A 17 7.70 -6.20 -9.62
CA ALA A 17 8.68 -5.46 -10.43
C ALA A 17 8.74 -3.97 -10.04
N ALA A 18 7.58 -3.35 -9.82
CA ALA A 18 7.49 -1.96 -9.36
C ALA A 18 8.07 -1.79 -7.94
N ALA A 19 7.78 -2.70 -7.01
CA ALA A 19 8.33 -2.69 -5.65
C ALA A 19 9.86 -2.85 -5.65
N PHE A 20 10.40 -3.73 -6.50
CA PHE A 20 11.84 -3.85 -6.66
C PHE A 20 12.47 -2.56 -7.21
N ARG A 21 11.84 -1.93 -8.21
CA ARG A 21 12.30 -0.64 -8.75
C ARG A 21 12.14 0.53 -7.76
N LEU A 22 11.10 0.51 -6.93
CA LEU A 22 10.83 1.47 -5.87
C LEU A 22 12.00 1.54 -4.88
N VAL A 23 12.53 0.38 -4.45
CA VAL A 23 13.62 0.34 -3.45
C VAL A 23 15.02 0.46 -4.06
N THR A 24 15.18 0.15 -5.36
CA THR A 24 16.49 0.24 -6.04
C THR A 24 16.73 1.55 -6.77
N THR A 25 15.70 2.35 -7.03
CA THR A 25 15.86 3.65 -7.66
C THR A 25 16.47 4.66 -6.70
N LYS A 26 17.50 5.37 -7.17
CA LYS A 26 18.14 6.46 -6.42
C LYS A 26 17.36 7.78 -6.45
N ASN A 27 16.42 7.90 -7.38
CA ASN A 27 15.59 9.11 -7.51
C ASN A 27 14.29 8.94 -6.72
N VAL A 28 14.09 9.78 -5.71
CA VAL A 28 12.94 9.71 -4.78
C VAL A 28 11.60 9.96 -5.47
N VAL A 29 11.55 10.85 -6.46
CA VAL A 29 10.33 11.09 -7.26
C VAL A 29 9.98 9.84 -8.06
N ARG A 30 10.98 9.20 -8.70
CA ARG A 30 10.77 7.94 -9.42
C ARG A 30 10.34 6.82 -8.48
N ALA A 31 10.91 6.75 -7.27
CA ALA A 31 10.46 5.82 -6.23
C ALA A 31 8.97 6.02 -5.95
N ALA A 32 8.55 7.25 -5.64
CA ALA A 32 7.15 7.56 -5.37
C ALA A 32 6.19 7.18 -6.53
N LEU A 33 6.61 7.33 -7.78
CA LEU A 33 5.82 6.86 -8.93
C LEU A 33 5.70 5.34 -9.00
N PHE A 34 6.78 4.59 -8.69
CA PHE A 34 6.70 3.13 -8.58
C PHE A 34 5.82 2.69 -7.41
N LEU A 35 5.82 3.44 -6.29
CA LEU A 35 4.88 3.20 -5.19
C LEU A 35 3.43 3.36 -5.65
N ALA A 36 3.13 4.38 -6.45
CA ALA A 36 1.79 4.55 -7.03
C ALA A 36 1.35 3.34 -7.86
N ILE A 37 2.26 2.73 -8.63
CA ILE A 37 1.98 1.51 -9.41
C ILE A 37 1.66 0.33 -8.48
N VAL A 38 2.43 0.14 -7.40
CA VAL A 38 2.16 -0.91 -6.41
C VAL A 38 0.77 -0.72 -5.79
N LEU A 39 0.44 0.50 -5.35
CA LEU A 39 -0.84 0.82 -4.72
C LEU A 39 -2.03 0.71 -5.70
N GLY A 40 -1.82 1.06 -6.97
CA GLY A 40 -2.80 0.84 -8.03
C GLY A 40 -3.02 -0.64 -8.31
N GLY A 41 -1.95 -1.43 -8.27
CA GLY A 41 -2.03 -2.89 -8.33
C GLY A 41 -2.85 -3.49 -7.19
N VAL A 42 -2.68 -2.99 -5.95
CA VAL A 42 -3.52 -3.38 -4.79
C VAL A 42 -4.99 -3.05 -5.03
N ALA A 43 -5.31 -1.86 -5.57
CA ALA A 43 -6.68 -1.51 -5.93
C ALA A 43 -7.24 -2.47 -7.00
N GLY A 44 -6.43 -2.85 -7.99
CA GLY A 44 -6.78 -3.87 -8.98
C GLY A 44 -7.08 -5.24 -8.35
N ILE A 45 -6.28 -5.67 -7.37
CA ILE A 45 -6.52 -6.90 -6.61
C ILE A 45 -7.84 -6.82 -5.84
N PHE A 46 -8.17 -5.68 -5.22
CA PHE A 46 -9.47 -5.51 -4.55
C PHE A 46 -10.65 -5.62 -5.52
N ILE A 47 -10.51 -5.10 -6.74
CA ILE A 47 -11.54 -5.29 -7.79
C ILE A 47 -11.68 -6.77 -8.14
N LEU A 48 -10.57 -7.51 -8.30
CA LEU A 48 -10.60 -8.95 -8.56
C LEU A 48 -11.24 -9.74 -7.40
N LEU A 49 -11.15 -9.22 -6.17
CA LEU A 49 -11.79 -9.79 -4.98
C LEU A 49 -13.24 -9.30 -4.75
N ALA A 50 -13.83 -8.61 -5.72
CA ALA A 50 -15.17 -8.02 -5.64
C ALA A 50 -15.36 -7.03 -4.46
N ALA A 51 -14.27 -6.38 -4.03
CA ALA A 51 -14.21 -5.38 -2.97
C ALA A 51 -14.12 -3.95 -3.55
N GLU A 52 -15.14 -3.56 -4.33
CA GLU A 52 -15.11 -2.32 -5.12
C GLU A 52 -15.00 -1.05 -4.27
N PHE A 53 -15.73 -0.97 -3.16
CA PHE A 53 -15.67 0.19 -2.26
C PHE A 53 -14.24 0.41 -1.74
N VAL A 54 -13.58 -0.66 -1.28
CA VAL A 54 -12.22 -0.60 -0.76
C VAL A 54 -11.22 -0.25 -1.87
N ALA A 55 -11.43 -0.78 -3.09
CA ALA A 55 -10.60 -0.41 -4.25
C ALA A 55 -10.66 1.10 -4.55
N TRP A 56 -11.85 1.71 -4.52
CA TRP A 56 -11.99 3.15 -4.74
C TRP A 56 -11.38 3.98 -3.62
N VAL A 57 -11.60 3.59 -2.36
CA VAL A 57 -10.94 4.23 -1.21
C VAL A 57 -9.42 4.12 -1.32
N GLN A 58 -8.89 2.97 -1.78
CA GLN A 58 -7.46 2.76 -2.01
C GLN A 58 -6.90 3.80 -3.00
N VAL A 59 -7.58 4.00 -4.13
CA VAL A 59 -7.17 5.00 -5.13
C VAL A 59 -7.27 6.42 -4.59
N LEU A 60 -8.40 6.77 -3.97
CA LEU A 60 -8.65 8.13 -3.49
C LEU A 60 -7.67 8.54 -2.37
N VAL A 61 -7.49 7.68 -1.37
CA VAL A 61 -6.68 8.00 -0.18
C VAL A 61 -5.20 7.77 -0.44
N TYR A 62 -4.81 6.58 -0.91
CA TYR A 62 -3.38 6.26 -1.03
C TYR A 62 -2.74 6.90 -2.25
N ILE A 63 -3.37 6.79 -3.42
CA ILE A 63 -2.82 7.39 -4.64
C ILE A 63 -3.14 8.89 -4.70
N GLY A 64 -4.40 9.25 -4.45
CA GLY A 64 -4.87 10.63 -4.60
C GLY A 64 -4.36 11.60 -3.54
N ALA A 65 -4.28 11.16 -2.27
CA ALA A 65 -3.82 12.03 -1.19
C ALA A 65 -2.38 11.71 -0.77
N ILE A 66 -2.10 10.48 -0.30
CA ILE A 66 -0.83 10.16 0.36
C ILE A 66 0.36 10.26 -0.60
N VAL A 67 0.30 9.60 -1.76
CA VAL A 67 1.40 9.65 -2.75
C VAL A 67 1.61 11.07 -3.27
N VAL A 68 0.53 11.80 -3.52
CA VAL A 68 0.60 13.20 -3.98
C VAL A 68 1.24 14.09 -2.92
N LEU A 69 0.83 13.98 -1.66
CA LEU A 69 1.46 14.71 -0.54
C LEU A 69 2.93 14.34 -0.37
N LEU A 70 3.28 13.06 -0.50
CA LEU A 70 4.67 12.59 -0.46
C LEU A 70 5.47 13.23 -1.59
N LEU A 71 4.94 13.24 -2.82
CA LEU A 71 5.59 13.88 -3.97
C LEU A 71 5.79 15.38 -3.73
N PHE A 72 4.77 16.10 -3.26
CA PHE A 72 4.91 17.51 -2.92
C PHE A 72 5.96 17.73 -1.82
N GLY A 73 5.94 16.93 -0.76
CA GLY A 73 6.93 17.03 0.33
C GLY A 73 8.35 16.76 -0.14
N VAL A 74 8.56 15.74 -0.96
CA VAL A 74 9.86 15.40 -1.56
C VAL A 74 10.33 16.48 -2.54
N MET A 75 9.43 17.12 -3.29
CA MET A 75 9.80 18.19 -4.23
C MET A 75 10.08 19.53 -3.52
N LEU A 76 9.41 19.81 -2.41
CA LEU A 76 9.62 21.02 -1.61
C LEU A 76 10.88 20.91 -0.75
N THR A 77 11.17 19.72 -0.23
CA THR A 77 12.47 19.44 0.36
C THR A 77 13.49 19.41 -0.77
N ARG A 78 14.67 20.02 -0.59
CA ARG A 78 15.75 19.95 -1.59
C ARG A 78 16.36 18.53 -1.62
N ALA A 79 15.53 17.50 -1.70
CA ALA A 79 15.96 16.15 -1.98
C ALA A 79 16.75 16.22 -3.28
N PRO A 80 18.06 15.91 -3.27
CA PRO A 80 18.91 16.09 -4.43
C PRO A 80 18.30 15.32 -5.59
N ILE A 81 17.92 16.05 -6.65
CA ILE A 81 17.28 15.50 -7.85
C ILE A 81 18.37 14.84 -8.73
N GLY A 82 19.12 13.89 -8.15
CA GLY A 82 20.30 13.27 -8.75
C GLY A 82 20.61 11.90 -8.13
N SER A 83 21.53 11.15 -8.73
CA SER A 83 21.98 9.87 -8.20
C SER A 83 23.01 10.11 -7.10
N GLU A 84 22.60 10.11 -5.83
CA GLU A 84 23.58 10.07 -4.74
C GLU A 84 24.28 8.70 -4.70
N GLY A 85 25.59 8.74 -4.52
CA GLY A 85 26.45 7.56 -4.45
C GLY A 85 26.29 6.78 -3.14
N ASP A 86 25.67 7.37 -2.11
CA ASP A 86 25.95 7.03 -0.71
C ASP A 86 24.71 6.79 0.17
N LEU A 87 23.52 6.67 -0.42
CA LEU A 87 22.29 6.32 0.31
C LEU A 87 22.17 4.81 0.61
N ASP A 88 23.20 4.05 0.27
CA ASP A 88 23.16 2.60 0.24
C ASP A 88 24.06 2.03 1.35
N ASN A 89 23.53 1.10 2.12
CA ASN A 89 24.24 0.52 3.26
C ASN A 89 25.10 -0.65 2.78
N ASP A 90 26.32 -0.82 3.31
CA ASP A 90 27.18 -1.98 3.01
C ASP A 90 26.57 -3.31 3.48
N ASN A 91 25.58 -3.26 4.39
CA ASN A 91 24.95 -4.44 4.98
C ASN A 91 23.86 -5.10 4.09
N LYS A 92 23.93 -4.94 2.76
CA LYS A 92 22.95 -5.51 1.80
C LYS A 92 22.82 -7.01 1.93
N TRP A 93 23.94 -7.70 2.17
CA TRP A 93 23.97 -9.14 2.26
C TRP A 93 23.17 -9.66 3.46
N THR A 94 23.36 -9.06 4.63
CA THR A 94 22.57 -9.42 5.82
C THR A 94 21.10 -9.02 5.65
N ALA A 95 20.82 -7.86 5.03
CA ALA A 95 19.44 -7.45 4.74
C ALA A 95 18.75 -8.43 3.78
N ALA A 96 19.44 -8.90 2.74
CA ALA A 96 18.94 -9.89 1.81
C ALA A 96 18.69 -11.25 2.48
N LEU A 97 19.61 -11.69 3.36
CA LEU A 97 19.41 -12.93 4.13
C LEU A 97 18.17 -12.84 5.03
N VAL A 98 18.00 -11.73 5.75
CA VAL A 98 16.82 -11.51 6.60
C VAL A 98 15.55 -11.44 5.77
N ALA A 99 15.56 -10.71 4.65
CA ALA A 99 14.41 -10.61 3.75
C ALA A 99 14.02 -11.98 3.17
N LEU A 100 14.98 -12.80 2.75
CA LEU A 100 14.74 -14.14 2.22
C LEU A 100 14.22 -15.09 3.31
N PHE A 101 14.77 -15.00 4.52
CA PHE A 101 14.27 -15.75 5.67
C PHE A 101 12.81 -15.40 5.98
N LEU A 102 12.48 -14.11 6.06
CA LEU A 102 11.12 -13.64 6.30
C LEU A 102 10.16 -14.05 5.17
N LEU A 103 10.59 -13.95 3.92
CA LEU A 103 9.82 -14.39 2.77
C LEU A 103 9.54 -15.90 2.82
N GLY A 104 10.56 -16.71 3.13
CA GLY A 104 10.44 -18.15 3.27
C GLY A 104 9.52 -18.54 4.43
N ALA A 105 9.66 -17.87 5.58
CA ALA A 105 8.80 -18.09 6.74
C ALA A 105 7.33 -17.73 6.43
N MET A 106 7.09 -16.59 5.79
CA MET A 106 5.75 -16.18 5.36
C MET A 106 5.17 -17.18 4.34
N ALA A 107 5.96 -17.60 3.35
CA ALA A 107 5.51 -18.57 2.35
C ALA A 107 5.17 -19.94 2.98
N ALA A 108 5.97 -20.40 3.94
CA ALA A 108 5.72 -21.65 4.66
C ALA A 108 4.43 -21.57 5.48
N VAL A 109 4.22 -20.47 6.23
CA VAL A 109 3.00 -20.25 7.02
C VAL A 109 1.77 -20.19 6.12
N LEU A 110 1.85 -19.49 4.97
CA LEU A 110 0.73 -19.41 4.03
C LEU A 110 0.43 -20.77 3.38
N ALA A 111 1.47 -21.54 3.02
CA ALA A 111 1.30 -22.87 2.45
C ALA A 111 0.67 -23.86 3.44
N ASP A 112 1.07 -23.79 4.72
CA ASP A 112 0.51 -24.62 5.79
C ASP A 112 -0.94 -24.22 6.13
N ALA A 113 -1.22 -22.91 6.23
CA ALA A 113 -2.52 -22.40 6.61
C ALA A 113 -3.60 -22.54 5.53
N PHE A 114 -3.23 -22.35 4.25
CA PHE A 114 -4.19 -22.30 3.15
C PHE A 114 -4.05 -23.46 2.16
N GLY A 115 -2.86 -24.06 1.97
CA GLY A 115 -2.64 -25.18 1.06
C GLY A 115 -3.27 -24.97 -0.33
N ASP A 116 -4.17 -25.88 -0.70
CA ASP A 116 -4.92 -25.87 -1.97
C ASP A 116 -6.32 -25.25 -1.86
N ASP A 117 -6.60 -24.51 -0.79
CA ASP A 117 -7.90 -23.87 -0.61
C ASP A 117 -8.20 -22.90 -1.75
N LYS A 118 -9.39 -23.08 -2.31
CA LYS A 118 -9.88 -22.24 -3.41
C LYS A 118 -10.72 -21.12 -2.84
N ILE A 119 -10.38 -19.90 -3.22
CA ILE A 119 -11.20 -18.72 -2.92
C ILE A 119 -12.59 -18.93 -3.53
N ARG A 120 -13.62 -18.89 -2.68
CA ARG A 120 -15.02 -18.87 -3.10
C ARG A 120 -15.49 -17.43 -3.05
N PHE A 121 -15.76 -16.84 -4.22
CA PHE A 121 -16.33 -15.50 -4.29
C PHE A 121 -17.76 -15.53 -3.73
N GLN A 122 -17.96 -14.89 -2.58
CA GLN A 122 -19.26 -14.75 -1.92
C GLN A 122 -19.95 -13.47 -2.42
N GLY A 123 -20.24 -13.41 -3.71
CA GLY A 123 -20.90 -12.25 -4.34
C GLY A 123 -20.09 -10.96 -4.30
N VAL A 124 -20.69 -9.87 -4.77
CA VAL A 124 -20.10 -8.53 -4.75
C VAL A 124 -20.31 -7.93 -3.36
N GLN A 125 -19.23 -7.47 -2.72
CA GLN A 125 -19.35 -6.76 -1.46
C GLN A 125 -19.99 -5.39 -1.70
N ARG A 126 -21.12 -5.15 -1.04
CA ARG A 126 -21.87 -3.89 -1.18
C ARG A 126 -21.39 -2.88 -0.15
N SER A 127 -21.28 -1.62 -0.56
CA SER A 127 -20.92 -0.51 0.36
C SER A 127 -21.85 -0.39 1.56
N ALA A 128 -23.11 -0.83 1.43
CA ALA A 128 -24.06 -0.88 2.54
C ALA A 128 -23.61 -1.84 3.66
N GLU A 129 -23.06 -3.01 3.31
CA GLU A 129 -22.58 -4.00 4.29
C GLU A 129 -21.37 -3.46 5.06
N VAL A 130 -20.50 -2.71 4.39
CA VAL A 130 -19.39 -1.98 5.01
C VAL A 130 -19.90 -0.90 5.97
N SER A 131 -20.90 -0.12 5.54
CA SER A 131 -21.54 0.91 6.37
C SER A 131 -22.16 0.32 7.64
N ASP A 132 -22.95 -0.74 7.49
CA ASP A 132 -23.60 -1.43 8.62
C ASP A 132 -22.57 -1.96 9.62
N SER A 133 -21.44 -2.48 9.12
CA SER A 133 -20.35 -2.94 9.97
C SER A 133 -19.64 -1.80 10.71
N ILE A 134 -19.37 -0.67 10.03
CA ILE A 134 -18.72 0.50 10.61
C ILE A 134 -19.57 1.12 11.71
N PHE A 135 -20.88 1.31 11.48
CA PHE A 135 -21.77 1.96 12.44
C PHE A 135 -22.41 0.99 13.44
N GLY A 136 -22.30 -0.31 13.21
CA GLY A 136 -22.70 -1.36 14.15
C GLY A 136 -21.50 -1.86 14.96
N THR A 137 -20.85 -2.92 14.47
CA THR A 137 -19.78 -3.63 15.19
C THR A 137 -18.55 -2.78 15.47
N TYR A 138 -18.18 -1.88 14.54
CA TYR A 138 -16.95 -1.11 14.60
C TYR A 138 -17.16 0.37 14.98
N VAL A 139 -18.25 0.69 15.69
CA VAL A 139 -18.56 2.07 16.09
C VAL A 139 -17.47 2.69 16.97
N VAL A 140 -16.89 1.90 17.89
CA VAL A 140 -15.82 2.39 18.77
C VAL A 140 -14.53 2.71 18.00
N PRO A 141 -13.99 1.79 17.16
CA PRO A 141 -12.87 2.13 16.26
C PRO A 141 -13.14 3.33 15.35
N PHE A 142 -14.37 3.48 14.84
CA PHE A 142 -14.76 4.62 14.01
C PHE A 142 -14.64 5.94 14.77
N GLU A 143 -15.14 6.02 16.00
CA GLU A 143 -15.00 7.21 16.85
C GLU A 143 -13.54 7.50 17.22
N VAL A 144 -12.75 6.46 17.50
CA VAL A 144 -11.32 6.65 17.77
C VAL A 144 -10.60 7.20 16.53
N ALA A 145 -10.94 6.71 15.33
CA ALA A 145 -10.40 7.23 14.09
C ALA A 145 -10.80 8.69 13.82
N SER A 146 -12.04 9.09 14.16
CA SER A 146 -12.51 10.47 14.00
C SER A 146 -11.70 11.45 14.86
N VAL A 147 -11.46 11.09 16.13
CA VAL A 147 -10.63 11.86 17.06
C VAL A 147 -9.17 11.87 16.62
N LEU A 148 -8.65 10.73 16.11
CA LEU A 148 -7.30 10.65 15.57
C LEU A 148 -7.09 11.61 14.38
N LEU A 149 -8.06 11.68 13.46
CA LEU A 149 -8.00 12.60 12.32
C LEU A 149 -8.06 14.06 12.77
N LEU A 150 -8.88 14.38 13.76
CA LEU A 150 -8.91 15.71 14.37
C LEU A 150 -7.54 16.07 14.98
N ALA A 151 -6.96 15.16 15.77
CA ALA A 151 -5.66 15.36 16.38
C ALA A 151 -4.54 15.51 15.32
N ALA A 152 -4.59 14.72 14.25
CA ALA A 152 -3.64 14.80 13.14
C ALA A 152 -3.74 16.14 12.41
N LEU A 153 -4.95 16.65 12.16
CA LEU A 153 -5.17 17.97 11.56
C LEU A 153 -4.58 19.09 12.45
N VAL A 154 -4.93 19.08 13.74
CA VAL A 154 -4.44 20.09 14.69
C VAL A 154 -2.91 20.03 14.79
N GLY A 155 -2.34 18.83 14.89
CA GLY A 155 -0.89 18.63 14.94
C GLY A 155 -0.18 19.10 13.67
N ALA A 156 -0.71 18.77 12.49
CA ALA A 156 -0.14 19.21 11.22
C ALA A 156 -0.19 20.74 11.07
N VAL A 157 -1.29 21.38 11.44
CA VAL A 157 -1.42 22.85 11.40
C VAL A 157 -0.50 23.53 12.41
N ALA A 158 -0.42 23.02 13.64
CA ALA A 158 0.46 23.56 14.68
C ALA A 158 1.94 23.48 14.27
N LEU A 159 2.35 22.40 13.60
CA LEU A 159 3.73 22.22 13.12
C LEU A 159 4.02 23.05 11.86
N ALA A 160 3.05 23.20 10.95
CA ALA A 160 3.24 23.92 9.69
C ALA A 160 3.14 25.46 9.86
N ARG A 161 2.44 25.92 10.89
CA ARG A 161 2.40 27.34 11.25
C ARG A 161 3.80 27.80 11.66
N ARG A 162 4.31 28.78 10.93
CA ARG A 162 5.47 29.57 11.32
C ARG A 162 4.95 30.79 12.08
N ASP A 163 4.92 30.67 13.40
CA ASP A 163 5.01 31.82 14.28
C ASP A 163 6.50 32.16 14.47
#